data_AF-A0A2R6IH24-F1
#
_entry.id   AF-A0A2R6IH24-F1
#
_cell.length_a   1.000
_cell.length_b   1.000
_cell.length_c   1.000
_cell.angle_alpha   90.00
_cell.angle_beta   90.00
_cell.angle_gamma   90.00
#
_symmetry.space_group_name_H-M   'P 1'
#
loop_
_entity.id
_entity.type
_entity.pdbx_description
1 polymer ?
#
loop_
_entity_poly.entity_id
_entity_poly.type
_entity_poly.pdbx_seq_one_letter_code
_entity_poly.pdbx_strand_id
1 'polypeptide(L)'
;MDERGSRENFTRTGTLGIEEEYFVVDAQGRPTSGTDELVYGSEPPEVLAGRLDHELFKCVIEAQTPTIEPGEDPRAALIEVREALVEHAEAHGFGIAAAGLHPLAKWRELEHAEKPRYRAQLDRIQYPQHRNTTAGVHVHVGVDDADKAVWVANEIRWHLPVMLALSANSPFWNGFDTGLASARAKVFEGLPNTGMPTAFADYEAFDTFERRMIETGSIDDRGELWFDVRPHSGLGTVEVRTPDGQADPDRVMAFAEYTQALVEDLGARYEDGEAGSDYRRELYEENKWRALRYGHDASLLDKSFETTTDLGEIVDREADRLGIAGIRDVYDGESGAQRQRRIRREDGVAALADALALQSE
;
A
#
# COMPACT_ATOMS: atom_id res chain seq x y z
N MET A 1 -1.62 23.11 0.21
CA MET A 1 -0.80 22.11 0.92
C MET A 1 0.62 22.63 0.82
N ASP A 2 1.38 22.67 1.91
CA ASP A 2 2.80 23.03 1.79
C ASP A 2 3.45 22.01 0.85
N GLU A 3 4.25 22.44 -0.12
CA GLU A 3 4.85 21.53 -1.11
C GLU A 3 5.82 20.54 -0.41
N ARG A 4 6.27 20.90 0.81
CA ARG A 4 7.28 20.19 1.59
C ARG A 4 6.90 19.95 3.03
N GLY A 5 7.50 18.92 3.63
CA GLY A 5 7.34 18.61 5.03
C GLY A 5 8.36 19.28 5.93
N SER A 6 8.29 18.98 7.23
CA SER A 6 9.18 19.53 8.24
C SER A 6 9.64 18.43 9.19
N ARG A 7 10.90 18.54 9.62
CA ARG A 7 11.45 17.77 10.75
C ARG A 7 10.59 17.94 12.01
N GLU A 8 9.93 19.09 12.17
CA GLU A 8 9.11 19.42 13.34
C GLU A 8 7.80 18.62 13.42
N ASN A 9 7.41 17.91 12.35
CA ASN A 9 6.19 17.10 12.36
C ASN A 9 6.37 15.75 13.08
N PHE A 10 7.62 15.26 13.21
CA PHE A 10 7.94 13.99 13.87
C PHE A 10 7.90 14.15 15.38
N THR A 11 6.70 14.01 15.97
CA THR A 11 6.45 14.31 17.39
C THR A 11 5.56 13.30 18.10
N ARG A 12 5.06 12.29 17.37
CA ARG A 12 3.95 11.44 17.83
C ARG A 12 4.29 9.97 17.65
N THR A 13 4.93 9.36 18.63
CA THR A 13 5.28 7.93 18.58
C THR A 13 4.05 7.04 18.72
N GLY A 14 3.94 6.02 17.86
CA GLY A 14 2.99 4.91 18.01
C GLY A 14 1.56 5.19 17.54
N THR A 15 1.27 6.39 17.01
CA THR A 15 -0.03 6.63 16.34
C THR A 15 -0.09 5.86 15.04
N LEU A 16 -1.27 5.38 14.66
CA LEU A 16 -1.50 4.59 13.46
C LEU A 16 -2.45 5.32 12.49
N GLY A 17 -2.22 5.18 11.19
CA GLY A 17 -3.16 5.57 10.14
C GLY A 17 -3.16 4.52 9.04
N ILE A 18 -4.34 4.14 8.55
CA ILE A 18 -4.50 3.15 7.49
C ILE A 18 -5.21 3.84 6.33
N GLU A 19 -4.61 3.77 5.14
CA GLU A 19 -5.22 4.20 3.89
C GLU A 19 -5.45 2.97 3.01
N GLU A 20 -6.64 2.88 2.43
CA GLU A 20 -7.00 1.80 1.51
C GLU A 20 -7.52 2.36 0.20
N GLU A 21 -6.95 1.88 -0.90
CA GLU A 21 -7.42 2.15 -2.25
C GLU A 21 -8.33 0.99 -2.71
N TYR A 22 -9.44 1.33 -3.34
CA TYR A 22 -10.47 0.40 -3.80
C TYR A 22 -10.85 0.65 -5.25
N PHE A 23 -11.48 -0.35 -5.86
CA PHE A 23 -12.18 -0.18 -7.13
C PHE A 23 -13.66 0.08 -6.91
N VAL A 24 -14.17 1.17 -7.49
CA VAL A 24 -15.60 1.39 -7.67
C VAL A 24 -16.08 0.49 -8.82
N VAL A 25 -17.12 -0.31 -8.57
CA VAL A 25 -17.60 -1.31 -9.52
C VAL A 25 -19.08 -1.18 -9.84
N ASP A 26 -19.47 -1.62 -11.04
CA ASP A 26 -20.87 -1.74 -11.45
C ASP A 26 -21.56 -2.96 -10.81
N ALA A 27 -22.84 -3.15 -11.11
CA ALA A 27 -23.64 -4.29 -10.62
C ALA A 27 -23.16 -5.68 -11.10
N GLN A 28 -22.16 -5.73 -11.99
CA GLN A 28 -21.50 -6.96 -12.43
C GLN A 28 -20.07 -7.07 -11.90
N GLY A 29 -19.69 -6.23 -10.92
CA GLY A 29 -18.38 -6.22 -10.31
C GLY A 29 -17.27 -5.77 -11.27
N ARG A 30 -17.57 -4.92 -12.26
CA ARG A 30 -16.57 -4.38 -13.18
C ARG A 30 -16.20 -2.95 -12.81
N PRO A 31 -14.91 -2.56 -12.87
CA PRO A 31 -14.48 -1.21 -12.58
C PRO A 31 -15.23 -0.19 -13.43
N THR A 32 -15.79 0.82 -12.79
CA THR A 32 -16.60 1.87 -13.43
C THR A 32 -16.27 3.23 -12.83
N SER A 33 -16.43 4.28 -13.62
CA SER A 33 -16.21 5.66 -13.17
C SER A 33 -17.28 6.04 -12.14
N GLY A 34 -16.89 6.22 -10.88
CA GLY A 34 -17.81 6.61 -9.81
C GLY A 34 -17.26 7.65 -8.84
N THR A 35 -15.95 7.92 -8.86
CA THR A 35 -15.34 8.90 -7.94
C THR A 35 -15.88 10.31 -8.10
N ASP A 36 -16.27 10.71 -9.32
CA ASP A 36 -16.84 12.04 -9.56
C ASP A 36 -18.13 12.23 -8.74
N GLU A 37 -18.97 11.19 -8.65
CA GLU A 37 -20.20 11.20 -7.87
C GLU A 37 -19.93 11.03 -6.37
N LEU A 38 -19.13 10.02 -6.00
CA LEU A 38 -18.91 9.64 -4.60
C LEU A 38 -18.08 10.66 -3.81
N VAL A 39 -17.18 11.39 -4.48
CA VAL A 39 -16.27 12.35 -3.84
C VAL A 39 -16.72 13.80 -4.02
N TYR A 40 -17.32 14.15 -5.16
CA TYR A 40 -17.67 15.56 -5.48
C TYR A 40 -19.16 15.81 -5.72
N GLY A 41 -19.89 14.83 -6.26
CA GLY A 41 -21.31 14.95 -6.61
C GLY A 41 -22.25 14.81 -5.41
N SER A 42 -21.78 14.13 -4.36
CA SER A 42 -22.52 13.84 -3.13
C SER A 42 -21.76 14.33 -1.90
N GLU A 43 -22.48 14.54 -0.79
CA GLU A 43 -21.87 14.82 0.51
C GLU A 43 -21.54 13.49 1.18
N PRO A 44 -20.25 13.15 1.39
CA PRO A 44 -19.88 11.92 2.08
C PRO A 44 -20.40 11.94 3.53
N PRO A 45 -20.72 10.76 4.10
CA PRO A 45 -21.04 10.67 5.53
C PRO A 45 -19.91 11.21 6.40
N GLU A 46 -20.22 11.66 7.62
CA GLU A 46 -19.28 12.32 8.53
C GLU A 46 -17.99 11.51 8.79
N VAL A 47 -18.12 10.18 8.87
CA VAL A 47 -16.99 9.25 9.00
C VAL A 47 -15.97 9.42 7.87
N LEU A 48 -16.46 9.61 6.63
CA LEU A 48 -15.66 9.76 5.42
C LEU A 48 -15.30 11.21 5.10
N ALA A 49 -15.87 12.19 5.80
CA ALA A 49 -15.66 13.60 5.51
C ALA A 49 -14.19 13.98 5.67
N GLY A 50 -13.56 14.41 4.57
CA GLY A 50 -12.12 14.73 4.53
C GLY A 50 -11.19 13.52 4.57
N ARG A 51 -11.73 12.30 4.46
CA ARG A 51 -11.01 11.01 4.45
C ARG A 51 -11.35 10.15 3.24
N LEU A 52 -12.02 10.73 2.25
CA LEU A 52 -12.38 10.10 0.98
C LEU A 52 -11.78 10.94 -0.14
N ASP A 53 -10.91 10.34 -0.94
CA ASP A 53 -10.34 10.96 -2.15
C ASP A 53 -10.46 9.99 -3.33
N HIS A 54 -10.05 10.46 -4.49
CA HIS A 54 -9.98 9.73 -5.74
C HIS A 54 -8.53 9.63 -6.19
N GLU A 55 -8.26 8.58 -6.97
CA GLU A 55 -7.00 8.42 -7.67
C GLU A 55 -7.08 8.88 -9.13
N LEU A 56 -5.99 8.73 -9.89
CA LEU A 56 -5.95 9.11 -11.31
C LEU A 56 -7.10 8.49 -12.11
N PHE A 57 -7.41 7.22 -11.89
CA PHE A 57 -8.52 6.55 -12.56
C PHE A 57 -9.82 6.80 -11.79
N LYS A 58 -10.88 7.23 -12.48
CA LYS A 58 -12.17 7.54 -11.84
C LYS A 58 -12.90 6.33 -11.23
N CYS A 59 -12.34 5.13 -11.42
CA CYS A 59 -12.80 3.90 -10.79
C CYS A 59 -11.97 3.52 -9.56
N VAL A 60 -10.98 4.31 -9.16
CA VAL A 60 -10.14 4.04 -7.98
C VAL A 60 -10.41 5.11 -6.93
N ILE A 61 -10.93 4.68 -5.78
CA ILE A 61 -11.31 5.53 -4.66
C ILE A 61 -10.44 5.20 -3.45
N GLU A 62 -10.03 6.20 -2.69
CA GLU A 62 -9.21 6.03 -1.51
C GLU A 62 -10.01 6.43 -0.28
N ALA A 63 -9.98 5.59 0.76
CA ALA A 63 -10.53 5.91 2.07
C ALA A 63 -9.45 5.77 3.16
N GLN A 64 -9.52 6.65 4.15
CA GLN A 64 -8.51 6.74 5.22
C GLN A 64 -9.17 6.62 6.59
N THR A 65 -8.52 5.95 7.53
CA THR A 65 -8.92 6.02 8.94
C THR A 65 -8.64 7.40 9.52
N PRO A 66 -9.32 7.82 10.60
CA PRO A 66 -8.75 8.85 11.46
C PRO A 66 -7.36 8.42 11.95
N THR A 67 -6.59 9.38 12.48
CA THR A 67 -5.41 9.03 13.29
C THR A 67 -5.88 8.24 14.50
N ILE A 68 -5.37 7.02 14.64
CA ILE A 68 -5.66 6.10 15.73
C ILE A 68 -4.58 6.29 16.78
N GLU A 69 -4.98 6.67 17.99
CA GLU A 69 -4.10 6.89 19.12
C GLU A 69 -3.64 5.56 19.75
N PRO A 70 -2.46 5.54 20.40
CA PRO A 70 -2.05 4.38 21.19
C PRO A 70 -3.12 3.97 22.21
N GLY A 71 -3.59 2.72 22.11
CA GLY A 71 -4.62 2.16 22.99
C GLY A 71 -6.06 2.28 22.48
N GLU A 72 -6.29 2.96 21.36
CA GLU A 72 -7.55 2.84 20.59
C GLU A 72 -7.57 1.53 19.79
N ASP A 73 -8.75 1.14 19.29
CA ASP A 73 -8.94 -0.09 18.51
C ASP A 73 -8.85 0.22 17.00
N PRO A 74 -7.75 -0.14 16.31
CA PRO A 74 -7.61 0.13 14.89
C PRO A 74 -8.61 -0.65 14.03
N ARG A 75 -9.02 -1.85 14.46
CA ARG A 75 -9.97 -2.67 13.70
C ARG A 75 -11.34 -2.01 13.69
N ALA A 76 -11.78 -1.47 14.83
CA ALA A 76 -13.04 -0.74 14.91
C ALA A 76 -13.06 0.47 13.95
N ALA A 77 -11.99 1.27 13.94
CA ALA A 77 -11.87 2.43 13.04
C ALA A 77 -11.86 2.03 11.55
N LEU A 78 -11.17 0.93 11.22
CA LEU A 78 -11.12 0.39 9.86
C LEU A 78 -12.50 -0.08 9.37
N ILE A 79 -13.22 -0.84 10.19
CA ILE A 79 -14.55 -1.35 9.87
C ILE A 79 -15.53 -0.20 9.70
N GLU A 80 -15.53 0.79 10.61
CA GLU A 80 -16.41 1.96 10.52
C GLU A 80 -16.25 2.72 9.19
N VAL A 81 -15.00 2.91 8.74
CA VAL A 81 -14.70 3.56 7.45
C VAL A 81 -15.15 2.70 6.27
N ARG A 82 -14.90 1.39 6.32
CA ARG A 82 -15.29 0.45 5.25
C ARG A 82 -16.81 0.35 5.10
N GLU A 83 -17.54 0.21 6.21
CA GLU A 83 -19.00 0.18 6.22
C GLU A 83 -19.58 1.47 5.65
N ALA A 84 -19.09 2.63 6.13
CA ALA A 84 -19.53 3.92 5.62
C ALA A 84 -19.25 4.07 4.10
N LEU A 85 -18.12 3.56 3.61
CA LEU A 85 -17.78 3.58 2.19
C LEU A 85 -18.71 2.70 1.36
N VAL A 86 -18.97 1.47 1.80
CA VAL A 86 -19.86 0.54 1.11
C VAL A 86 -21.27 1.09 1.06
N GLU A 87 -21.82 1.53 2.19
CA GLU A 87 -23.17 2.10 2.26
C GLU A 87 -23.31 3.35 1.39
N HIS A 88 -22.31 4.24 1.40
CA HIS A 88 -22.30 5.42 0.54
C HIS A 88 -22.25 5.06 -0.93
N ALA A 89 -21.43 4.08 -1.32
CA ALA A 89 -21.37 3.60 -2.70
C ALA A 89 -22.70 2.98 -3.16
N GLU A 90 -23.29 2.11 -2.34
CA GLU A 90 -24.56 1.44 -2.63
C GLU A 90 -25.71 2.43 -2.78
N ALA A 91 -25.77 3.46 -1.94
CA ALA A 91 -26.77 4.54 -2.02
C ALA A 91 -26.72 5.29 -3.37
N HIS A 92 -25.57 5.30 -4.04
CA HIS A 92 -25.37 5.93 -5.34
C HIS A 92 -25.32 4.92 -6.50
N GLY A 93 -25.65 3.65 -6.25
CA GLY A 93 -25.76 2.61 -7.27
C GLY A 93 -24.44 1.97 -7.70
N PHE A 94 -23.41 2.06 -6.86
CA PHE A 94 -22.10 1.44 -7.07
C PHE A 94 -21.84 0.36 -6.04
N GLY A 95 -20.91 -0.55 -6.36
CA GLY A 95 -20.27 -1.43 -5.38
C GLY A 95 -18.80 -1.03 -5.17
N ILE A 96 -18.17 -1.64 -4.16
CA ILE A 96 -16.75 -1.48 -3.85
C ILE A 96 -16.07 -2.84 -3.91
N ALA A 97 -14.88 -2.90 -4.53
CA ALA A 97 -14.07 -4.11 -4.60
C ALA A 97 -12.60 -3.82 -4.23
N ALA A 98 -11.94 -4.77 -3.58
CA ALA A 98 -10.53 -4.63 -3.18
C ALA A 98 -9.64 -5.72 -3.78
N ALA A 99 -8.57 -5.28 -4.43
CA ALA A 99 -7.50 -6.11 -4.95
C ALA A 99 -6.29 -5.22 -5.26
N GLY A 100 -5.11 -5.80 -5.47
CA GLY A 100 -3.97 -5.00 -5.95
C GLY A 100 -4.16 -4.45 -7.37
N LEU A 101 -4.82 -5.25 -8.21
CA LEU A 101 -5.29 -4.93 -9.56
C LEU A 101 -6.62 -5.65 -9.75
N HIS A 102 -7.63 -4.94 -10.24
CA HIS A 102 -8.89 -5.60 -10.56
C HIS A 102 -8.72 -6.50 -11.80
N PRO A 103 -9.07 -7.79 -11.75
CA PRO A 103 -8.82 -8.74 -12.85
C PRO A 103 -9.56 -8.39 -14.14
N LEU A 104 -10.64 -7.62 -14.03
CA LEU A 104 -11.46 -7.16 -15.16
C LEU A 104 -11.15 -5.72 -15.59
N ALA A 105 -10.25 -5.01 -14.90
CA ALA A 105 -9.84 -3.67 -15.33
C ALA A 105 -9.12 -3.74 -16.67
N LYS A 106 -9.52 -2.85 -17.58
CA LYS A 106 -8.82 -2.61 -18.84
C LYS A 106 -8.56 -1.12 -18.93
N TRP A 107 -7.36 -0.69 -18.56
CA TRP A 107 -7.02 0.72 -18.41
C TRP A 107 -7.37 1.59 -19.64
N ARG A 108 -7.32 1.04 -20.86
CA ARG A 108 -7.69 1.77 -22.10
C ARG A 108 -9.17 2.14 -22.21
N GLU A 109 -10.03 1.44 -21.48
CA GLU A 109 -11.48 1.63 -21.46
C GLU A 109 -11.92 2.48 -20.27
N LEU A 110 -11.00 2.80 -19.34
CA LEU A 110 -11.29 3.51 -18.09
C LEU A 110 -10.97 5.00 -18.20
N GLU A 111 -11.73 5.82 -17.49
CA GLU A 111 -11.57 7.27 -17.50
C GLU A 111 -10.53 7.74 -16.49
N HIS A 112 -9.81 8.80 -16.85
CA HIS A 112 -8.93 9.52 -15.94
C HIS A 112 -9.65 10.73 -15.34
N ALA A 113 -9.30 11.07 -14.10
CA ALA A 113 -9.68 12.29 -13.44
C ALA A 113 -9.15 13.52 -14.22
N GLU A 114 -9.95 14.58 -14.24
CA GLU A 114 -9.70 15.76 -15.08
C GLU A 114 -9.03 16.92 -14.34
N LYS A 115 -8.72 16.74 -13.06
CA LYS A 115 -8.08 17.79 -12.25
C LYS A 115 -6.72 18.19 -12.82
N PRO A 116 -6.29 19.46 -12.68
CA PRO A 116 -5.01 19.94 -13.21
C PRO A 116 -3.80 19.09 -12.81
N ARG A 117 -3.73 18.63 -11.54
CA ARG A 117 -2.63 17.76 -11.06
C ARG A 117 -2.49 16.48 -11.88
N TYR A 118 -3.59 15.80 -12.17
CA TYR A 118 -3.57 14.54 -12.91
C TYR A 118 -3.28 14.74 -14.39
N ARG A 119 -3.76 15.84 -14.99
CA ARG A 119 -3.39 16.21 -16.36
C ARG A 119 -1.89 16.48 -16.48
N ALA A 120 -1.30 17.16 -15.49
CA ALA A 120 0.14 17.41 -15.44
C ALA A 120 0.93 16.10 -15.30
N GLN A 121 0.50 15.19 -14.41
CA GLN A 121 1.13 13.87 -14.27
C GLN A 121 1.06 13.02 -15.55
N LEU A 122 -0.08 12.98 -16.22
CA LEU A 122 -0.23 12.26 -17.50
C LEU A 122 0.72 12.82 -18.56
N ASP A 123 0.83 14.15 -18.65
CA ASP A 123 1.75 14.80 -19.60
C ASP A 123 3.23 14.55 -19.25
N ARG A 124 3.59 14.61 -17.98
CA ARG A 124 4.98 14.38 -17.52
C ARG A 124 5.41 12.93 -17.64
N ILE A 125 4.58 11.99 -17.17
CA ILE A 125 4.97 10.58 -16.98
C ILE A 125 4.62 9.74 -18.21
N GLN A 126 3.60 10.13 -18.99
CA GLN A 126 3.19 9.45 -20.21
C GLN A 126 2.79 7.98 -19.95
N TYR A 127 3.16 7.07 -20.86
CA TYR A 127 2.64 5.72 -20.97
C TYR A 127 2.57 4.91 -19.65
N PRO A 128 3.56 4.97 -18.73
CA PRO A 128 3.44 4.36 -17.42
C PRO A 128 2.23 4.82 -16.60
N GLN A 129 1.92 6.11 -16.58
CA GLN A 129 0.82 6.67 -15.79
C GLN A 129 -0.54 6.34 -16.41
N HIS A 130 -0.62 6.30 -17.75
CA HIS A 130 -1.82 5.90 -18.49
C HIS A 130 -2.30 4.47 -18.22
N ARG A 131 -1.52 3.64 -17.53
CA ARG A 131 -1.86 2.23 -17.24
C ARG A 131 -1.86 1.90 -15.74
N ASN A 132 -1.73 2.91 -14.87
CA ASN A 132 -1.58 2.74 -13.44
C ASN A 132 -2.93 2.54 -12.71
N THR A 133 -3.60 1.41 -12.95
CA THR A 133 -4.87 1.04 -12.29
C THR A 133 -4.61 0.24 -11.01
N THR A 134 -3.74 0.72 -10.14
CA THR A 134 -3.29 0.02 -8.92
C THR A 134 -4.11 0.44 -7.71
N ALA A 135 -4.28 -0.48 -6.76
CA ALA A 135 -4.89 -0.22 -5.46
C ALA A 135 -4.10 -0.92 -4.35
N GLY A 136 -3.71 -0.20 -3.30
CA GLY A 136 -2.89 -0.68 -2.19
C GLY A 136 -3.51 -0.49 -0.82
N VAL A 137 -2.77 -0.96 0.18
CA VAL A 137 -2.93 -0.56 1.58
C VAL A 137 -1.67 0.22 1.97
N HIS A 138 -1.85 1.41 2.54
CA HIS A 138 -0.77 2.18 3.12
C HIS A 138 -0.93 2.23 4.64
N VAL A 139 0.16 2.02 5.35
CA VAL A 139 0.18 2.05 6.82
C VAL A 139 1.16 3.12 7.27
N HIS A 140 0.65 4.09 8.02
CA HIS A 140 1.43 5.16 8.63
C HIS A 140 1.61 4.87 10.12
N VAL A 141 2.87 4.86 10.57
CA VAL A 141 3.19 4.76 12.00
C VAL A 141 3.94 6.00 12.44
N GLY A 142 3.40 6.70 13.42
CA GLY A 142 3.98 7.93 13.95
C GLY A 142 5.29 7.68 14.69
N VAL A 143 6.25 8.59 14.50
CA VAL A 143 7.55 8.59 15.18
C VAL A 143 7.88 10.01 15.67
N ASP A 144 8.72 10.11 16.70
CA ASP A 144 9.06 11.34 17.41
C ASP A 144 10.44 11.94 17.07
N ASP A 145 11.13 11.37 16.09
CA ASP A 145 12.41 11.86 15.61
C ASP A 145 12.50 11.61 14.09
N ALA A 146 12.86 12.65 13.35
CA ALA A 146 12.98 12.59 11.90
C ALA A 146 14.16 11.73 11.42
N ASP A 147 15.29 11.73 12.15
CA ASP A 147 16.43 10.87 11.84
C ASP A 147 16.13 9.41 12.19
N LYS A 148 15.38 9.18 13.28
CA LYS A 148 14.77 7.87 13.58
C LYS A 148 13.87 7.41 12.45
N ALA A 149 13.01 8.28 11.91
CA ALA A 149 12.12 7.94 10.80
C ALA A 149 12.89 7.47 9.56
N VAL A 150 13.97 8.16 9.20
CA VAL A 150 14.85 7.77 8.09
C VAL A 150 15.55 6.45 8.37
N TRP A 151 16.09 6.27 9.58
CA TRP A 151 16.75 5.03 9.96
C TRP A 151 15.80 3.84 9.89
N VAL A 152 14.59 3.97 10.46
CA VAL A 152 13.55 2.93 10.39
C VAL A 152 13.17 2.64 8.93
N ALA A 153 12.97 3.68 8.10
CA ALA A 153 12.67 3.50 6.68
C ALA A 153 13.80 2.80 5.92
N ASN A 154 15.07 2.96 6.33
CA ASN A 154 16.19 2.22 5.75
C ASN A 154 16.18 0.74 6.16
N GLU A 155 15.94 0.45 7.44
CA GLU A 155 16.05 -0.93 7.96
C GLU A 155 14.84 -1.79 7.59
N ILE A 156 13.65 -1.19 7.54
CA ILE A 156 12.41 -1.91 7.21
C ILE A 156 12.39 -2.45 5.77
N ARG A 157 13.26 -1.96 4.88
CA ARG A 157 13.38 -2.41 3.47
C ARG A 157 13.53 -3.92 3.32
N TRP A 158 14.20 -4.60 4.25
CA TRP A 158 14.33 -6.06 4.20
C TRP A 158 12.99 -6.77 4.47
N HIS A 159 12.11 -6.15 5.25
CA HIS A 159 10.81 -6.70 5.65
C HIS A 159 9.71 -6.43 4.61
N LEU A 160 9.85 -5.42 3.75
CA LEU A 160 8.84 -5.09 2.73
C LEU A 160 8.53 -6.25 1.77
N PRO A 161 9.51 -7.04 1.26
CA PRO A 161 9.24 -8.23 0.47
C PRO A 161 8.44 -9.31 1.22
N VAL A 162 8.56 -9.41 2.54
CA VAL A 162 7.73 -10.33 3.36
C VAL A 162 6.27 -9.88 3.29
N MET A 163 6.00 -8.60 3.52
CA MET A 163 4.65 -8.03 3.38
C MET A 163 4.10 -8.17 1.96
N LEU A 164 4.91 -7.92 0.93
CA LEU A 164 4.50 -8.07 -0.46
C LEU A 164 4.13 -9.51 -0.81
N ALA A 165 4.91 -10.48 -0.35
CA ALA A 165 4.67 -11.89 -0.59
C ALA A 165 3.35 -12.34 0.05
N LEU A 166 3.10 -11.93 1.30
CA LEU A 166 1.89 -12.26 2.06
C LEU A 166 0.63 -11.59 1.50
N SER A 167 0.74 -10.31 1.14
CA SER A 167 -0.38 -9.49 0.64
C SER A 167 -0.71 -9.72 -0.82
N ALA A 168 0.13 -10.40 -1.60
CA ALA A 168 -0.04 -10.58 -3.04
C ALA A 168 -1.48 -11.00 -3.43
N ASN A 169 -2.20 -10.07 -4.07
CA ASN A 169 -3.62 -10.16 -4.37
C ASN A 169 -3.94 -9.52 -5.74
N SER A 170 -3.04 -9.68 -6.72
CA SER A 170 -3.19 -9.09 -8.06
C SER A 170 -2.54 -9.92 -9.17
N PRO A 171 -2.93 -11.20 -9.37
CA PRO A 171 -2.30 -12.05 -10.37
C PRO A 171 -2.68 -11.69 -11.82
N PHE A 172 -3.76 -10.94 -12.02
CA PHE A 172 -4.29 -10.60 -13.34
C PHE A 172 -4.03 -9.14 -13.73
N TRP A 173 -3.73 -8.89 -15.01
CA TRP A 173 -3.66 -7.54 -15.58
C TRP A 173 -4.26 -7.52 -16.98
N ASN A 174 -5.24 -6.64 -17.22
CA ASN A 174 -6.03 -6.59 -18.46
C ASN A 174 -6.69 -7.93 -18.84
N GLY A 175 -7.15 -8.69 -17.85
CA GLY A 175 -7.79 -10.00 -18.06
C GLY A 175 -6.84 -11.17 -18.31
N PHE A 176 -5.52 -10.96 -18.28
CA PHE A 176 -4.52 -12.01 -18.45
C PHE A 176 -3.89 -12.39 -17.11
N ASP A 177 -3.74 -13.70 -16.87
CA ASP A 177 -2.89 -14.17 -15.77
C ASP A 177 -1.44 -13.83 -16.14
N THR A 178 -0.82 -13.00 -15.32
CA THR A 178 0.51 -12.46 -15.57
C THR A 178 1.62 -13.45 -15.23
N GLY A 179 1.30 -14.52 -14.49
CA GLY A 179 2.27 -15.38 -13.84
C GLY A 179 2.95 -14.76 -12.61
N LEU A 180 2.58 -13.53 -12.21
CA LEU A 180 3.02 -12.90 -10.96
C LEU A 180 1.98 -13.13 -9.85
N ALA A 181 2.39 -13.14 -8.59
CA ALA A 181 1.47 -13.13 -7.46
C ALA A 181 0.92 -11.71 -7.21
N SER A 182 1.80 -10.70 -7.25
CA SER A 182 1.44 -9.29 -7.31
C SER A 182 1.93 -8.67 -8.61
N ALA A 183 1.05 -8.52 -9.59
CA ALA A 183 1.36 -7.70 -10.77
C ALA A 183 1.23 -6.21 -10.48
N ARG A 184 0.48 -5.81 -9.44
CA ARG A 184 0.40 -4.42 -8.95
C ARG A 184 1.80 -3.84 -8.76
N ALA A 185 2.64 -4.52 -7.99
CA ALA A 185 3.99 -4.06 -7.69
C ALA A 185 4.79 -3.73 -8.97
N LYS A 186 4.67 -4.56 -10.01
CA LYS A 186 5.41 -4.36 -11.26
C LYS A 186 4.80 -3.32 -12.19
N VAL A 187 3.48 -3.16 -12.16
CA VAL A 187 2.80 -2.08 -12.89
C VAL A 187 3.17 -0.73 -12.28
N PHE A 188 3.11 -0.63 -10.95
CA PHE A 188 3.42 0.58 -10.19
C PHE A 188 4.89 0.99 -10.35
N GLU A 189 5.85 0.05 -10.24
CA GLU A 189 7.28 0.30 -10.51
C GLU A 189 7.59 0.83 -11.91
N GLY A 190 6.64 0.79 -12.85
CA GLY A 190 6.80 1.43 -14.14
C GLY A 190 6.85 2.96 -14.06
N LEU A 191 6.38 3.55 -12.97
CA LEU A 191 6.38 4.99 -12.72
C LEU A 191 7.78 5.46 -12.26
N PRO A 192 8.15 6.73 -12.53
CA PRO A 192 9.36 7.32 -11.95
C PRO A 192 9.23 7.39 -10.42
N ASN A 193 10.36 7.51 -9.71
CA ASN A 193 10.39 7.72 -8.26
C ASN A 193 9.63 6.67 -7.43
N THR A 194 9.54 5.45 -7.95
CA THR A 194 8.73 4.36 -7.39
C THR A 194 9.59 3.16 -7.04
N GLY A 195 9.17 2.39 -6.03
CA GLY A 195 9.82 1.14 -5.63
C GLY A 195 10.76 1.28 -4.44
N MET A 196 11.75 0.39 -4.33
CA MET A 196 12.60 0.32 -3.14
C MET A 196 13.51 1.56 -3.06
N PRO A 197 13.47 2.36 -1.98
CA PRO A 197 14.34 3.51 -1.86
C PRO A 197 15.79 3.10 -1.59
N THR A 198 16.74 3.88 -2.12
CA THR A 198 18.13 3.84 -1.64
C THR A 198 18.18 4.40 -0.22
N ALA A 199 19.14 3.93 0.58
CA ALA A 199 19.30 4.41 1.95
C ALA A 199 19.64 5.91 1.97
N PHE A 200 19.07 6.63 2.92
CA PHE A 200 19.47 8.01 3.24
C PHE A 200 20.25 8.02 4.55
N ALA A 201 21.28 8.86 4.65
CA ALA A 201 22.12 8.90 5.86
C ALA A 201 21.35 9.41 7.09
N ASP A 202 20.49 10.39 6.89
CA ASP A 202 19.70 11.09 7.91
C ASP A 202 18.55 11.85 7.24
N TYR A 203 17.74 12.57 8.02
CA TYR A 203 16.64 13.37 7.51
C TYR A 203 17.11 14.57 6.67
N GLU A 204 18.28 15.15 6.94
CA GLU A 204 18.80 16.25 6.12
C GLU A 204 19.11 15.80 4.69
N ALA A 205 19.66 14.59 4.53
CA ALA A 205 19.90 13.97 3.24
C ALA A 205 18.59 13.67 2.49
N PHE A 206 17.58 13.13 3.18
CA PHE A 206 16.25 12.91 2.61
C PHE A 206 15.58 14.23 2.19
N ASP A 207 15.57 15.23 3.07
CA ASP A 207 15.01 16.56 2.82
C ASP A 207 15.68 17.25 1.63
N THR A 208 17.01 17.13 1.53
CA THR A 208 17.78 17.66 0.41
C THR A 208 17.42 16.97 -0.92
N PHE A 209 17.16 15.66 -0.89
CA PHE A 209 16.67 14.93 -2.05
C PHE A 209 15.25 15.36 -2.44
N GLU A 210 14.29 15.37 -1.50
CA GLU A 210 12.91 15.80 -1.72
C GLU A 210 12.87 17.22 -2.30
N ARG A 211 13.58 18.16 -1.67
CA ARG A 211 13.71 19.55 -2.14
C ARG A 211 14.23 19.61 -3.57
N ARG A 212 15.27 18.85 -3.90
CA ARG A 212 15.83 18.83 -5.26
C ARG A 212 14.83 18.30 -6.28
N MET A 213 14.05 17.28 -5.93
CA MET A 213 13.04 16.71 -6.84
C MET A 213 11.96 17.75 -7.16
N ILE A 214 11.52 18.52 -6.16
CA ILE A 214 10.52 19.60 -6.34
C ILE A 214 11.12 20.79 -7.10
N GLU A 215 12.27 21.33 -6.65
CA GLU A 215 12.89 22.53 -7.25
C GLU A 215 13.31 22.34 -8.71
N THR A 216 13.57 21.10 -9.13
CA THR A 216 13.89 20.76 -10.53
C THR A 216 12.66 20.43 -11.38
N GLY A 217 11.46 20.41 -10.79
CA GLY A 217 10.22 20.00 -11.46
C GLY A 217 10.16 18.50 -11.79
N SER A 218 11.00 17.68 -11.15
CA SER A 218 10.97 16.22 -11.32
C SER A 218 9.72 15.60 -10.69
N ILE A 219 9.19 16.25 -9.66
CA ILE A 219 7.88 16.01 -9.04
C ILE A 219 7.19 17.35 -8.76
N ASP A 220 5.85 17.37 -8.72
CA ASP A 220 5.09 18.58 -8.37
C ASP A 220 5.02 18.79 -6.86
N ASP A 221 4.92 17.70 -6.10
CA ASP A 221 4.94 17.71 -4.63
C ASP A 221 5.49 16.39 -4.09
N ARG A 222 5.73 16.35 -2.77
CA ARG A 222 6.28 15.18 -2.06
C ARG A 222 5.49 13.88 -2.25
N GLY A 223 4.19 13.98 -2.52
CA GLY A 223 3.30 12.84 -2.71
C GLY A 223 3.71 11.96 -3.88
N GLU A 224 4.41 12.53 -4.86
CA GLU A 224 4.93 11.82 -6.04
C GLU A 224 6.28 11.10 -5.81
N LEU A 225 6.73 11.02 -4.56
CA LEU A 225 7.74 10.05 -4.13
C LEU A 225 7.06 8.74 -3.72
N TRP A 226 6.77 7.88 -4.70
CA TRP A 226 6.05 6.62 -4.53
C TRP A 226 6.94 5.45 -4.09
N PHE A 227 7.82 5.70 -3.12
CA PHE A 227 8.67 4.64 -2.57
C PHE A 227 7.85 3.59 -1.83
N ASP A 228 8.34 2.35 -1.81
CA ASP A 228 7.68 1.24 -1.07
C ASP A 228 7.60 1.53 0.44
N VAL A 229 8.53 2.35 0.94
CA VAL A 229 8.53 2.97 2.26
C VAL A 229 9.08 4.38 2.19
N ARG A 230 8.56 5.32 3.00
CA ARG A 230 9.17 6.65 3.15
C ARG A 230 8.92 7.26 4.53
N PRO A 231 9.82 8.15 5.01
CA PRO A 231 9.45 9.13 6.02
C PRO A 231 8.41 10.08 5.42
N HIS A 232 7.20 10.12 5.99
CA HIS A 232 6.17 11.04 5.57
C HIS A 232 6.34 12.37 6.31
N SER A 233 7.15 13.25 5.71
CA SER A 233 7.57 14.55 6.25
C SER A 233 6.40 15.50 6.58
N GLY A 234 5.19 15.25 6.07
CA GLY A 234 3.98 16.02 6.37
C GLY A 234 3.18 15.54 7.58
N LEU A 235 3.31 14.26 7.94
CA LEU A 235 2.54 13.64 9.02
C LEU A 235 3.43 13.24 10.20
N GLY A 236 4.75 13.21 10.02
CA GLY A 236 5.67 12.75 11.06
C GLY A 236 5.65 11.23 11.24
N THR A 237 5.41 10.48 10.16
CA THR A 237 5.24 9.02 10.20
C THR A 237 6.27 8.30 9.33
N VAL A 238 6.47 7.01 9.57
CA VAL A 238 7.02 6.07 8.58
C VAL A 238 5.82 5.45 7.86
N GLU A 239 5.81 5.56 6.54
CA GLU A 239 4.72 5.09 5.70
C GLU A 239 5.16 3.87 4.88
N VAL A 240 4.50 2.73 5.06
CA VAL A 240 4.69 1.50 4.27
C VAL A 240 3.58 1.39 3.24
N ARG A 241 3.95 1.19 1.97
CA ARG A 241 3.03 1.24 0.81
C ARG A 241 3.04 -0.02 -0.06
N THR A 242 3.77 -1.04 0.41
CA THR A 242 4.03 -2.25 -0.35
C THR A 242 2.81 -3.17 -0.54
N PRO A 243 1.90 -3.34 0.45
CA PRO A 243 0.81 -4.29 0.32
C PRO A 243 -0.18 -4.00 -0.83
N ASP A 244 -0.65 -5.06 -1.49
CA ASP A 244 -1.81 -5.00 -2.39
C ASP A 244 -3.11 -4.76 -1.59
N GLY A 245 -4.14 -4.14 -2.20
CA GLY A 245 -5.47 -4.01 -1.59
C GLY A 245 -6.11 -5.36 -1.20
N GLN A 246 -6.82 -5.40 -0.07
CA GLN A 246 -7.42 -6.63 0.50
C GLN A 246 -8.92 -6.47 0.73
N ALA A 247 -9.73 -7.45 0.31
CA ALA A 247 -11.16 -7.46 0.63
C ALA A 247 -11.42 -7.80 2.10
N ASP A 248 -10.63 -8.72 2.66
CA ASP A 248 -10.72 -9.17 4.04
C ASP A 248 -10.06 -8.16 5.00
N PRO A 249 -10.82 -7.54 5.93
CA PRO A 249 -10.27 -6.54 6.86
C PRO A 249 -9.24 -7.15 7.84
N ASP A 250 -9.34 -8.43 8.18
CA ASP A 250 -8.40 -9.06 9.11
C ASP A 250 -7.01 -9.19 8.46
N ARG A 251 -6.93 -9.30 7.13
CA ARG A 251 -5.66 -9.24 6.40
C ARG A 251 -5.04 -7.85 6.43
N VAL A 252 -5.84 -6.80 6.30
CA VAL A 252 -5.37 -5.41 6.43
C VAL A 252 -4.80 -5.19 7.82
N MET A 253 -5.52 -5.67 8.84
CA MET A 253 -5.08 -5.60 10.23
C MET A 253 -3.78 -6.35 10.49
N ALA A 254 -3.57 -7.53 9.88
CA ALA A 254 -2.29 -8.23 9.97
C ALA A 254 -1.10 -7.40 9.44
N PHE A 255 -1.31 -6.63 8.35
CA PHE A 255 -0.26 -5.76 7.81
C PHE A 255 -0.07 -4.48 8.61
N ALA A 256 -1.16 -3.93 9.17
CA ALA A 256 -1.10 -2.78 10.08
C ALA A 256 -0.34 -3.14 11.37
N GLU A 257 -0.70 -4.27 12.01
CA GLU A 257 -0.05 -4.81 13.21
C GLU A 257 1.45 -5.08 12.95
N TYR A 258 1.78 -5.75 11.85
CA TYR A 258 3.17 -6.05 11.53
C TYR A 258 3.99 -4.78 11.25
N THR A 259 3.41 -3.80 10.55
CA THR A 259 4.09 -2.52 10.28
C THR A 259 4.32 -1.76 11.58
N GLN A 260 3.32 -1.67 12.46
CA GLN A 260 3.44 -1.02 13.77
C GLN A 260 4.52 -1.68 14.61
N ALA A 261 4.47 -3.01 14.76
CA ALA A 261 5.45 -3.77 15.54
C ALA A 261 6.88 -3.63 14.99
N LEU A 262 7.05 -3.59 13.66
CA LEU A 262 8.36 -3.36 13.04
C LEU A 262 8.88 -1.95 13.30
N VAL A 263 8.04 -0.92 13.16
CA VAL A 263 8.46 0.47 13.37
C VAL A 263 8.82 0.70 14.84
N GLU A 264 8.08 0.11 15.78
CA GLU A 264 8.38 0.17 17.22
C GLU A 264 9.69 -0.57 17.57
N ASP A 265 9.88 -1.80 17.08
CA ASP A 265 11.11 -2.58 17.29
C ASP A 265 12.34 -1.88 16.71
N LEU A 266 12.24 -1.40 15.47
CA LEU A 266 13.32 -0.64 14.81
C LEU A 266 13.55 0.70 15.50
N GLY A 267 12.50 1.38 15.94
CA GLY A 267 12.61 2.61 16.72
C GLY A 267 13.40 2.43 18.02
N ALA A 268 13.14 1.34 18.75
CA ALA A 268 13.89 1.00 19.96
C ALA A 268 15.36 0.67 19.66
N ARG A 269 15.64 -0.08 18.58
CA ARG A 269 17.00 -0.40 18.15
C ARG A 269 17.80 0.84 17.74
N TYR A 270 17.15 1.83 17.12
CA TYR A 270 17.75 3.14 16.86
C TYR A 270 18.15 3.87 18.15
N GLU A 271 17.27 3.86 19.16
CA GLU A 271 17.55 4.47 20.47
C GLU A 271 18.72 3.79 21.20
N ASP A 272 18.86 2.48 21.03
CA ASP A 272 20.00 1.70 21.52
C ASP A 272 21.30 1.95 20.73
N GLY A 273 21.25 2.74 19.67
CA GLY A 273 22.40 3.13 18.86
C GLY A 273 22.87 2.05 17.88
N GLU A 274 21.97 1.19 17.42
CA GLU A 274 22.30 0.17 16.44
C GLU A 274 22.74 0.78 15.09
N ALA A 275 23.79 0.21 14.50
CA ALA A 275 24.27 0.64 13.20
C ALA A 275 23.27 0.22 12.10
N GLY A 276 23.01 1.14 11.16
CA GLY A 276 22.19 0.85 9.99
C GLY A 276 22.87 -0.15 9.04
N SER A 277 22.04 -0.84 8.26
CA SER A 277 22.47 -1.76 7.20
C SER A 277 23.01 -1.00 5.98
N ASP A 278 24.13 -1.49 5.42
CA ASP A 278 24.75 -0.94 4.21
C ASP A 278 24.82 -2.00 3.10
N TYR A 279 23.66 -2.55 2.77
CA TYR A 279 23.53 -3.47 1.64
C TYR A 279 23.12 -2.72 0.38
N ARG A 280 23.58 -3.25 -0.75
CA ARG A 280 23.20 -2.78 -2.08
C ARG A 280 21.69 -2.89 -2.28
N ARG A 281 21.07 -1.83 -2.81
CA ARG A 281 19.64 -1.78 -3.15
C ARG A 281 19.21 -2.98 -4.00
N GLU A 282 20.06 -3.44 -4.92
CA GLU A 282 19.76 -4.54 -5.83
C GLU A 282 19.45 -5.86 -5.11
N LEU A 283 19.94 -6.06 -3.88
CA LEU A 283 19.62 -7.25 -3.08
C LEU A 283 18.20 -7.19 -2.51
N TYR A 284 17.75 -6.00 -2.10
CA TYR A 284 16.37 -5.76 -1.69
C TYR A 284 15.40 -5.89 -2.87
N GLU A 285 15.80 -5.38 -4.04
CA GLU A 285 15.05 -5.54 -5.31
C GLU A 285 14.92 -7.00 -5.73
N GLU A 286 15.97 -7.81 -5.55
CA GLU A 286 15.88 -9.26 -5.79
C GLU A 286 14.84 -9.92 -4.86
N ASN A 287 14.84 -9.57 -3.56
CA ASN A 287 13.80 -10.06 -2.65
C ASN A 287 12.41 -9.59 -3.05
N LYS A 288 12.26 -8.32 -3.47
CA LYS A 288 11.00 -7.79 -3.97
C LYS A 288 10.51 -8.56 -5.20
N TRP A 289 11.40 -8.85 -6.15
CA TRP A 289 11.09 -9.67 -7.33
C TRP A 289 10.60 -11.06 -6.95
N ARG A 290 11.28 -11.74 -6.01
CA ARG A 290 10.86 -13.07 -5.54
C ARG A 290 9.50 -13.03 -4.87
N ALA A 291 9.27 -12.05 -4.00
CA ALA A 291 8.00 -11.84 -3.34
C ALA A 291 6.86 -11.63 -4.33
N LEU A 292 6.98 -10.66 -5.25
CA LEU A 292 5.92 -10.35 -6.22
C LEU A 292 5.69 -11.48 -7.22
N ARG A 293 6.72 -12.30 -7.52
CA ARG A 293 6.62 -13.41 -8.47
C ARG A 293 5.99 -14.65 -7.85
N TYR A 294 6.38 -15.01 -6.63
CA TYR A 294 6.05 -16.30 -6.02
C TYR A 294 5.05 -16.21 -4.87
N GLY A 295 4.79 -15.02 -4.31
CA GLY A 295 3.84 -14.86 -3.21
C GLY A 295 4.23 -15.73 -2.02
N HIS A 296 3.27 -16.48 -1.48
CA HIS A 296 3.51 -17.39 -0.35
C HIS A 296 4.56 -18.49 -0.60
N ASP A 297 4.82 -18.82 -1.88
CA ASP A 297 5.82 -19.82 -2.28
C ASP A 297 7.25 -19.24 -2.41
N ALA A 298 7.48 -17.99 -1.97
CA ALA A 298 8.76 -17.31 -2.11
C ALA A 298 9.83 -17.83 -1.13
N SER A 299 11.07 -17.96 -1.62
CA SER A 299 12.27 -18.05 -0.78
C SER A 299 13.08 -16.75 -0.91
N LEU A 300 13.20 -16.00 0.18
CA LEU A 300 13.88 -14.69 0.19
C LEU A 300 15.33 -14.83 0.60
N LEU A 301 16.20 -13.94 0.12
CA LEU A 301 17.53 -13.76 0.69
C LEU A 301 17.41 -13.37 2.16
N ASP A 302 18.19 -14.02 3.02
CA ASP A 302 18.18 -13.78 4.46
C ASP A 302 18.70 -12.38 4.83
N LYS A 303 18.71 -12.01 6.13
CA LYS A 303 19.14 -10.66 6.58
C LYS A 303 20.61 -10.35 6.25
N SER A 304 21.44 -11.39 6.04
CA SER A 304 22.82 -11.25 5.58
C SER A 304 22.98 -11.24 4.05
N PHE A 305 21.91 -11.56 3.31
CA PHE A 305 21.89 -11.75 1.87
C PHE A 305 22.86 -12.82 1.34
N GLU A 306 23.25 -13.79 2.17
CA GLU A 306 24.18 -14.87 1.80
C GLU A 306 23.46 -16.17 1.41
N THR A 307 22.27 -16.40 1.97
CA THR A 307 21.49 -17.62 1.76
C THR A 307 20.03 -17.28 1.49
N THR A 308 19.23 -18.30 1.18
CA THR A 308 17.78 -18.17 1.05
C THR A 308 17.07 -18.82 2.22
N THR A 309 15.99 -18.19 2.70
CA THR A 309 15.06 -18.71 3.70
C THR A 309 13.65 -18.70 3.13
N ASP A 310 12.90 -19.77 3.34
CA ASP A 310 11.51 -19.85 2.87
C ASP A 310 10.62 -18.89 3.65
N LEU A 311 9.60 -18.32 2.99
CA LEU A 311 8.74 -17.30 3.58
C LEU A 311 8.13 -17.76 4.91
N GLY A 312 7.66 -19.01 5.00
CA GLY A 312 7.07 -19.54 6.23
C GLY A 312 8.02 -19.49 7.43
N GLU A 313 9.30 -19.82 7.24
CA GLU A 313 10.30 -19.74 8.31
C GLU A 313 10.57 -18.28 8.74
N ILE A 314 10.50 -17.34 7.80
CA ILE A 314 10.63 -15.91 8.09
C ILE A 314 9.40 -15.43 8.87
N VAL A 315 8.19 -15.82 8.43
CA VAL A 315 6.92 -15.47 9.08
C VAL A 315 6.89 -15.97 10.51
N ASP A 316 7.24 -17.23 10.74
CA ASP A 316 7.28 -17.80 12.10
C ASP A 316 8.23 -17.04 13.01
N ARG A 317 9.45 -16.74 12.51
CA ARG A 317 10.45 -16.00 13.28
C ARG A 317 10.01 -14.57 13.60
N GLU A 318 9.44 -13.87 12.63
CA GLU A 318 8.99 -12.49 12.80
C GLU A 318 7.75 -12.43 13.70
N ALA A 319 6.79 -13.33 13.54
CA ALA A 319 5.63 -13.47 14.43
C ALA A 319 6.05 -13.71 15.88
N ASP A 320 6.95 -14.68 16.11
CA ASP A 320 7.42 -15.02 17.45
C ASP A 320 8.23 -13.89 18.10
N ARG A 321 9.13 -13.24 17.36
CA ARG A 321 9.98 -12.18 17.94
C ARG A 321 9.19 -10.91 18.25
N LEU A 322 8.20 -10.57 17.43
CA LEU A 322 7.38 -9.36 17.59
C LEU A 322 6.15 -9.60 18.47
N GLY A 323 5.81 -10.86 18.75
CA GLY A 323 4.65 -11.23 19.55
C GLY A 323 3.32 -10.98 18.83
N ILE A 324 3.30 -11.10 17.50
CA ILE A 324 2.12 -10.86 16.65
C ILE A 324 1.67 -12.17 16.00
N ALA A 325 0.37 -12.30 15.70
CA ALA A 325 -0.18 -13.52 15.09
C ALA A 325 -0.66 -13.31 13.64
N GLY A 326 -1.06 -12.09 13.26
CA GLY A 326 -1.78 -11.86 12.01
C GLY A 326 -1.04 -12.32 10.75
N ILE A 327 0.28 -12.11 10.67
CA ILE A 327 1.06 -12.54 9.49
C ILE A 327 1.18 -14.07 9.35
N ARG A 328 1.11 -14.80 10.47
CA ARG A 328 1.07 -16.26 10.48
C ARG A 328 -0.28 -16.75 10.00
N ASP A 329 -1.36 -16.17 10.51
CA ASP A 329 -2.73 -16.50 10.07
C ASP A 329 -2.92 -16.23 8.57
N VAL A 330 -2.34 -15.14 8.05
CA VAL A 330 -2.34 -14.85 6.61
C VAL A 330 -1.56 -15.90 5.82
N TYR A 331 -0.39 -16.33 6.30
CA TYR A 331 0.45 -17.33 5.62
C TYR A 331 -0.18 -18.73 5.60
N ASP A 332 -0.80 -19.14 6.72
CA ASP A 332 -1.45 -20.45 6.85
C ASP A 332 -2.73 -20.55 5.99
N GLY A 333 -3.33 -19.40 5.65
CA GLY A 333 -4.46 -19.29 4.73
C GLY A 333 -4.08 -19.35 3.24
N GLU A 334 -5.06 -19.54 2.37
CA GLU A 334 -4.84 -19.46 0.92
C GLU A 334 -4.43 -18.02 0.52
N SER A 335 -3.33 -17.87 -0.23
CA SER A 335 -2.91 -16.55 -0.74
C SER A 335 -3.98 -15.91 -1.63
N GLY A 336 -4.05 -14.56 -1.64
CA GLY A 336 -5.01 -13.83 -2.47
C GLY A 336 -4.86 -14.17 -3.96
N ALA A 337 -3.62 -14.26 -4.43
CA ALA A 337 -3.31 -14.65 -5.80
C ALA A 337 -3.75 -16.08 -6.17
N GLN A 338 -3.51 -17.07 -5.29
CA GLN A 338 -3.95 -18.45 -5.54
C GLN A 338 -5.49 -18.55 -5.48
N ARG A 339 -6.13 -17.90 -4.50
CA ARG A 339 -7.58 -17.83 -4.37
C ARG A 339 -8.23 -17.26 -5.64
N GLN A 340 -7.75 -16.12 -6.14
CA GLN A 340 -8.26 -15.53 -7.38
C GLN A 340 -8.10 -16.47 -8.59
N ARG A 341 -6.94 -17.11 -8.75
CA ARG A 341 -6.72 -18.08 -9.85
C ARG A 341 -7.63 -19.30 -9.74
N ARG A 342 -7.83 -19.82 -8.54
CA ARG A 342 -8.73 -20.96 -8.27
C ARG A 342 -10.16 -20.61 -8.63
N ILE A 343 -10.70 -19.51 -8.08
CA ILE A 343 -12.07 -19.05 -8.38
C ILE A 343 -12.23 -18.80 -9.88
N ARG A 344 -11.25 -18.15 -10.53
CA ARG A 344 -11.29 -17.94 -11.99
C ARG A 344 -11.41 -19.24 -12.78
N ARG A 345 -10.68 -20.28 -12.37
CA ARG A 345 -10.63 -21.58 -13.05
C ARG A 345 -11.88 -22.43 -12.77
N GLU A 346 -12.37 -22.41 -11.54
CA GLU A 346 -13.43 -23.31 -11.06
C GLU A 346 -14.83 -22.71 -11.20
N ASP A 347 -14.97 -21.42 -10.88
CA ASP A 347 -16.27 -20.74 -10.74
C ASP A 347 -16.49 -19.65 -11.80
N GLY A 348 -15.41 -19.22 -12.46
CA GLY A 348 -15.45 -18.30 -13.60
C GLY A 348 -15.33 -16.82 -13.24
N VAL A 349 -15.68 -15.97 -14.21
CA VAL A 349 -15.38 -14.52 -14.17
C VAL A 349 -16.25 -13.76 -13.18
N ALA A 350 -17.54 -14.09 -13.13
CA ALA A 350 -18.50 -13.41 -12.25
C ALA A 350 -18.16 -13.70 -10.78
N ALA A 351 -17.99 -14.99 -10.44
CA ALA A 351 -17.58 -15.39 -9.10
C ALA A 351 -16.25 -14.76 -8.66
N LEU A 352 -15.29 -14.57 -9.58
CA LEU A 352 -14.06 -13.85 -9.28
C LEU A 352 -14.32 -12.38 -8.93
N ALA A 353 -15.20 -11.69 -9.65
CA ALA A 353 -15.55 -10.31 -9.34
C ALA A 353 -16.28 -10.20 -8.00
N ASP A 354 -17.27 -11.08 -7.76
CA ASP A 354 -18.01 -11.14 -6.50
C ASP A 354 -17.07 -11.42 -5.30
N ALA A 355 -16.05 -12.26 -5.50
CA ALA A 355 -15.10 -12.62 -4.47
C ALA A 355 -14.11 -11.50 -4.07
N LEU A 356 -14.12 -10.37 -4.79
CA LEU A 356 -13.37 -9.15 -4.47
C LEU A 356 -14.26 -8.04 -3.89
N ALA A 357 -15.58 -8.18 -3.99
CA ALA A 357 -16.52 -7.19 -3.51
C ALA A 357 -16.47 -7.10 -1.97
N LEU A 358 -16.54 -5.88 -1.46
CA LEU A 358 -16.78 -5.62 -0.04
C LEU A 358 -18.28 -5.77 0.23
N GLN A 359 -18.62 -6.26 1.41
CA GLN A 359 -19.97 -6.32 1.92
C GLN A 359 -19.97 -5.61 3.28
N SER A 360 -21.03 -4.87 3.60
CA SER A 360 -21.23 -4.38 4.98
C SER A 360 -21.38 -5.60 5.91
N GLU A 361 -20.69 -5.58 7.06
CA GLU A 361 -20.68 -6.70 8.03
C GLU A 361 -21.99 -6.82 8.83
#